data_AF-A0A0F9E4Y1-F1
#
_entry.id   AF-A0A0F9E4Y1-F1
#
_cell.length_a   1.000
_cell.length_b   1.000
_cell.length_c   1.000
_cell.angle_alpha   90.00
_cell.angle_beta   90.00
_cell.angle_gamma   90.00
#
_symmetry.space_group_name_H-M   'P 1'
#
loop_
_entity.id
_entity.type
_entity.pdbx_description
1 polymer ?
#
loop_
_entity_poly.entity_id
_entity_poly.type
_entity_poly.pdbx_seq_one_letter_code
_entity_poly.pdbx_strand_id
1 'polypeptide(L)'
;SQQHKQARFLLSERGVKKLDLTEQQQTQLKSIFADQKAQYKALRGTDKEAMKQARAAHKAQMKALLDMPTFDEAAAKELLAQRQSKGEQFGLINLKTQHQVWQVLNAEQREKYQEIKQHMRKKSHKKGDHKRSRAEQAAG
;
A
#
# COMPACT_ATOMS: atom_id res chain seq x y z
N SER A 1 2.30 -3.22 0.33
CA SER A 1 2.42 -1.75 0.51
C SER A 1 3.04 -1.44 1.87
N GLN A 2 3.50 -0.21 2.11
CA GLN A 2 3.98 0.20 3.45
C GLN A 2 2.92 0.04 4.54
N GLN A 3 1.65 0.33 4.19
CA GLN A 3 0.50 0.28 5.11
C GLN A 3 0.25 -1.13 5.64
N HIS A 4 0.32 -2.14 4.78
CA HIS A 4 0.21 -3.54 5.21
C HIS A 4 1.32 -3.92 6.20
N LYS A 5 2.53 -3.36 6.08
CA LYS A 5 3.60 -3.60 7.06
C LYS A 5 3.30 -2.90 8.39
N GLN A 6 2.72 -1.70 8.35
CA GLN A 6 2.30 -0.96 9.54
C GLN A 6 1.17 -1.70 10.29
N ALA A 7 0.11 -2.11 9.60
CA ALA A 7 -0.96 -2.91 10.18
C ALA A 7 -0.44 -4.20 10.82
N ARG A 8 0.43 -4.94 10.12
CA ARG A 8 1.07 -6.15 10.66
C ARG A 8 1.91 -5.88 11.91
N PHE A 9 2.58 -4.72 11.97
CA PHE A 9 3.36 -4.36 13.15
C PHE A 9 2.45 -4.03 14.33
N LEU A 10 1.51 -3.09 14.16
CA LEU A 10 0.63 -2.60 15.22
C LEU A 10 -0.29 -3.69 15.78
N LEU A 11 -0.68 -4.67 14.97
CA LEU A 11 -1.50 -5.81 15.39
C LEU A 11 -0.69 -7.02 15.88
N SER A 12 0.64 -6.95 15.85
CA SER A 12 1.49 -8.04 16.36
C SER A 12 1.80 -7.87 17.84
N GLU A 13 2.06 -8.97 18.54
CA GLU A 13 2.55 -8.94 19.92
C GLU A 13 3.78 -8.05 20.09
N ARG A 14 4.67 -8.05 19.08
CA ARG A 14 5.85 -7.18 19.08
C ARG A 14 5.47 -5.70 19.07
N GLY A 15 4.48 -5.31 18.29
CA GLY A 15 4.01 -3.93 18.22
C GLY A 15 3.30 -3.50 19.49
N VAL A 16 2.43 -4.38 20.01
CA VAL A 16 1.75 -4.20 21.30
C VAL A 16 2.75 -3.97 22.42
N LYS A 17 3.75 -4.85 22.57
CA LYS A 17 4.80 -4.70 23.60
C LYS A 17 5.72 -3.50 23.35
N LYS A 18 5.98 -3.14 22.08
CA LYS A 18 6.88 -2.01 21.78
C LYS A 18 6.21 -0.66 21.94
N LEU A 19 4.89 -0.57 21.85
CA LEU A 19 4.16 0.69 22.03
C LEU A 19 3.33 0.68 23.32
N ASP A 20 3.46 -0.36 24.15
CA ASP A 20 2.72 -0.50 25.41
C ASP A 20 1.21 -0.28 25.19
N LEU A 21 0.67 -0.92 24.15
CA LEU A 21 -0.72 -0.71 23.72
C LEU A 21 -1.71 -1.34 24.69
N THR A 22 -2.67 -0.55 25.16
CA THR A 22 -3.76 -1.05 26.01
C THR A 22 -4.68 -1.97 25.21
N GLU A 23 -5.44 -2.84 25.89
CA GLU A 23 -6.42 -3.73 25.24
C GLU A 23 -7.47 -2.95 24.44
N GLN A 24 -7.88 -1.78 24.96
CA GLN A 24 -8.79 -0.88 24.27
C GLN A 24 -8.19 -0.36 22.96
N GLN A 25 -6.93 0.10 22.99
CA GLN A 25 -6.22 0.56 21.80
C GLN A 25 -6.06 -0.57 20.77
N GLN A 26 -5.71 -1.77 21.22
CA GLN A 26 -5.58 -2.94 20.35
C GLN A 26 -6.90 -3.27 19.65
N THR A 27 -8.02 -3.22 20.38
CA THR A 27 -9.37 -3.47 19.82
C THR A 27 -9.74 -2.41 18.78
N GLN A 28 -9.47 -1.13 19.07
CA GLN A 28 -9.70 -0.04 18.12
C GLN A 28 -8.85 -0.19 16.85
N LEU A 29 -7.56 -0.52 16.99
CA LEU A 29 -6.67 -0.75 15.84
C LEU A 29 -7.12 -1.95 15.00
N LYS A 30 -7.57 -3.05 15.62
CA LYS A 30 -8.14 -4.20 14.91
C LYS A 30 -9.33 -3.79 14.05
N SER A 31 -10.25 -3.01 14.62
CA SER A 31 -11.43 -2.50 13.91
C SER A 31 -11.04 -1.62 12.70
N ILE A 32 -10.18 -0.61 12.94
CA ILE A 32 -9.70 0.31 11.89
C ILE A 32 -9.07 -0.45 10.70
N PHE A 33 -8.22 -1.46 10.97
CA PHE A 33 -7.59 -2.22 9.90
C PHE A 33 -8.52 -3.24 9.22
N ALA A 34 -9.55 -3.74 9.94
CA ALA A 34 -10.60 -4.56 9.34
C ALA A 34 -11.43 -3.73 8.34
N ASP A 35 -11.84 -2.52 8.72
CA ASP A 35 -12.57 -1.59 7.87
C ASP A 35 -11.75 -1.20 6.64
N GLN A 36 -10.48 -0.84 6.84
CA GLN A 36 -9.56 -0.55 5.74
C GLN A 36 -9.48 -1.73 4.75
N LYS A 37 -9.36 -2.96 5.26
CA LYS A 37 -9.31 -4.17 4.44
C LYS A 37 -10.61 -4.38 3.66
N ALA A 38 -11.76 -4.13 4.27
CA ALA A 38 -13.06 -4.22 3.62
C ALA A 38 -13.21 -3.19 2.50
N GLN A 39 -12.85 -1.93 2.76
CA GLN A 39 -12.86 -0.85 1.75
C GLN A 39 -11.94 -1.17 0.57
N TYR A 40 -10.74 -1.70 0.83
CA TYR A 40 -9.86 -2.14 -0.26
C TYR A 40 -10.41 -3.31 -1.07
N LYS A 41 -11.10 -4.24 -0.41
CA LYS A 41 -11.74 -5.39 -1.08
C LYS A 41 -12.88 -4.91 -1.98
N ALA A 42 -13.68 -3.94 -1.53
CA ALA A 42 -14.72 -3.32 -2.34
C ALA A 42 -14.15 -2.62 -3.58
N LEU A 43 -13.09 -1.82 -3.43
CA LEU A 43 -12.47 -1.10 -4.55
C LEU A 43 -11.76 -1.99 -5.58
N ARG A 44 -11.19 -3.11 -5.13
CA ARG A 44 -10.46 -4.03 -6.02
C ARG A 44 -11.35 -5.09 -6.65
N GLY A 45 -12.54 -5.31 -6.09
CA GLY A 45 -13.35 -6.49 -6.35
C GLY A 45 -12.77 -7.75 -5.69
N THR A 46 -13.58 -8.79 -5.66
CA THR A 46 -13.23 -10.12 -5.12
C THR A 46 -12.84 -11.12 -6.18
N ASP A 47 -13.20 -10.85 -7.43
CA ASP A 47 -12.94 -11.70 -8.56
C ASP A 47 -11.48 -11.55 -9.02
N LYS A 48 -10.71 -12.62 -8.79
CA LYS A 48 -9.29 -12.69 -9.16
C LYS A 48 -9.10 -12.72 -10.67
N GLU A 49 -10.00 -13.37 -11.40
CA GLU A 49 -9.91 -13.49 -12.86
C GLU A 49 -10.27 -12.16 -13.52
N ALA A 50 -11.34 -11.49 -13.07
CA ALA A 50 -11.66 -10.14 -13.53
C ALA A 50 -10.48 -9.16 -13.28
N MET A 51 -9.81 -9.26 -12.13
CA MET A 51 -8.60 -8.47 -11.86
C MET A 51 -7.44 -8.80 -12.79
N LYS A 52 -7.24 -10.08 -13.13
CA LYS A 52 -6.17 -10.52 -14.05
C LYS A 52 -6.45 -10.03 -15.47
N GLN A 53 -7.68 -10.18 -15.93
CA GLN A 53 -8.18 -9.68 -17.21
C GLN A 53 -7.99 -8.16 -17.31
N ALA A 54 -8.42 -7.38 -16.31
CA ALA A 54 -8.24 -5.93 -16.30
C ALA A 54 -6.76 -5.50 -16.38
N ARG A 55 -5.85 -6.23 -15.72
CA ARG A 55 -4.41 -5.98 -15.83
C ARG A 55 -3.86 -6.32 -17.21
N ALA A 56 -4.31 -7.43 -17.81
CA ALA A 56 -3.90 -7.83 -19.14
C ALA A 56 -4.38 -6.83 -20.21
N ALA A 57 -5.64 -6.42 -20.13
CA ALA A 57 -6.23 -5.40 -21.01
C ALA A 57 -5.46 -4.07 -20.91
N HIS A 58 -5.18 -3.58 -19.71
CA HIS A 58 -4.36 -2.38 -19.53
C HIS A 58 -2.94 -2.54 -20.14
N LYS A 59 -2.32 -3.72 -20.01
CA LYS A 59 -1.00 -3.97 -20.59
C LYS A 59 -1.07 -3.97 -22.13
N ALA A 60 -2.12 -4.55 -22.70
CA ALA A 60 -2.36 -4.54 -24.13
C ALA A 60 -2.59 -3.12 -24.67
N GLN A 61 -3.40 -2.30 -23.98
CA GLN A 61 -3.62 -0.89 -24.34
C GLN A 61 -2.31 -0.09 -24.30
N MET A 62 -1.49 -0.26 -23.26
CA MET A 62 -0.18 0.38 -23.19
C MET A 62 0.73 -0.07 -24.33
N LYS A 63 0.76 -1.38 -24.65
CA LYS A 63 1.55 -1.89 -25.76
C LYS A 63 1.08 -1.30 -27.10
N ALA A 64 -0.22 -1.25 -27.34
CA ALA A 64 -0.78 -0.67 -28.57
C ALA A 64 -0.36 0.79 -28.75
N LEU A 65 -0.41 1.61 -27.69
CA LEU A 65 0.06 3.01 -27.74
C LEU A 65 1.55 3.15 -28.10
N LEU A 66 2.38 2.19 -27.67
CA LEU A 66 3.81 2.19 -27.96
C LEU A 66 4.14 1.66 -29.36
N ASP A 67 3.32 0.76 -29.89
CA ASP A 67 3.50 0.16 -31.21
C ASP A 67 2.95 1.07 -32.35
N MET A 68 2.21 2.14 -32.03
CA MET A 68 1.67 3.07 -33.03
C MET A 68 2.79 3.90 -33.69
N PRO A 69 2.69 4.18 -35.01
CA PRO A 69 3.67 5.02 -35.72
C PRO A 69 3.74 6.46 -35.19
N THR A 70 2.65 6.96 -34.61
CA THR A 70 2.55 8.26 -33.97
C THR A 70 1.90 8.12 -32.60
N PHE A 71 2.34 8.92 -31.64
CA PHE A 71 1.82 8.87 -30.28
C PHE A 71 0.42 9.47 -30.19
N ASP A 72 -0.56 8.68 -29.75
CA ASP A 72 -1.91 9.15 -29.45
C ASP A 72 -2.00 9.68 -28.02
N GLU A 73 -1.86 11.00 -27.88
CA GLU A 73 -1.91 11.69 -26.60
C GLU A 73 -3.30 11.59 -25.93
N ALA A 74 -4.38 11.55 -26.72
CA ALA A 74 -5.74 11.47 -26.19
C ALA A 74 -6.00 10.10 -25.54
N ALA A 75 -5.66 9.02 -26.24
CA ALA A 75 -5.78 7.67 -25.72
C ALA A 75 -4.85 7.42 -24.50
N ALA A 76 -3.66 8.03 -24.50
CA ALA A 76 -2.76 8.00 -23.34
C ALA A 76 -3.36 8.70 -22.11
N LYS A 77 -3.96 9.88 -22.28
CA LYS A 77 -4.65 10.61 -21.19
C LYS A 77 -5.81 9.82 -20.62
N GLU A 78 -6.62 9.19 -21.47
CA GLU A 78 -7.74 8.35 -21.03
C GLU A 78 -7.25 7.16 -20.18
N LEU A 79 -6.22 6.46 -20.66
CA LEU A 79 -5.61 5.33 -19.95
C LEU A 79 -5.09 5.74 -18.56
N LEU A 80 -4.51 6.93 -18.45
CA LEU A 80 -4.02 7.48 -17.17
C LEU A 80 -5.18 7.88 -16.23
N ALA A 81 -6.23 8.49 -16.75
CA ALA A 81 -7.40 8.92 -15.96
C ALA A 81 -8.07 7.74 -15.25
N GLN A 82 -8.18 6.58 -15.92
CA GLN A 82 -8.75 5.36 -15.33
C GLN A 82 -7.98 4.87 -14.10
N ARG A 83 -6.66 5.10 -14.05
CA ARG A 83 -5.84 4.79 -12.87
C ARG A 83 -5.94 5.85 -11.79
N GLN A 84 -6.05 7.11 -12.17
CA GLN A 84 -6.03 8.23 -11.25
C GLN A 84 -7.18 8.14 -10.24
N SER A 85 -8.41 7.91 -10.70
CA SER A 85 -9.59 7.80 -9.82
C SER A 85 -9.44 6.71 -8.75
N LYS A 86 -8.95 5.51 -9.13
CA LYS A 86 -8.68 4.43 -8.17
C LYS A 86 -7.55 4.79 -7.21
N GLY A 87 -6.52 5.47 -7.71
CA GLY A 87 -5.41 5.97 -6.91
C GLY A 87 -5.86 6.94 -5.82
N GLU A 88 -6.73 7.89 -6.17
CA GLU A 88 -7.30 8.88 -5.25
C GLU A 88 -8.11 8.20 -4.14
N GLN A 89 -8.99 7.26 -4.48
CA GLN A 89 -9.77 6.51 -3.50
C GLN A 89 -8.89 5.70 -2.55
N PHE A 90 -7.86 5.02 -3.08
CA PHE A 90 -6.89 4.32 -2.23
C PHE A 90 -6.09 5.29 -1.34
N GLY A 91 -5.75 6.47 -1.84
CA GLY A 91 -5.08 7.54 -1.10
C GLY A 91 -5.94 8.06 0.05
N LEU A 92 -7.23 8.30 -0.20
CA LEU A 92 -8.17 8.75 0.81
C LEU A 92 -8.35 7.73 1.94
N ILE A 93 -8.52 6.45 1.59
CA ILE A 93 -8.59 5.36 2.58
C ILE A 93 -7.32 5.34 3.43
N ASN A 94 -6.16 5.47 2.80
CA ASN A 94 -4.89 5.50 3.52
C ASN A 94 -4.79 6.65 4.52
N LEU A 95 -5.12 7.86 4.07
CA LEU A 95 -5.02 9.06 4.91
C LEU A 95 -5.98 8.97 6.10
N LYS A 96 -7.23 8.53 5.85
CA LYS A 96 -8.23 8.30 6.90
C LYS A 96 -7.74 7.26 7.91
N THR A 97 -7.25 6.11 7.46
CA THR A 97 -6.72 5.08 8.36
C THR A 97 -5.53 5.60 9.18
N GLN A 98 -4.60 6.32 8.56
CA GLN A 98 -3.46 6.91 9.27
C GLN A 98 -3.90 7.88 10.35
N HIS A 99 -4.86 8.75 10.03
CA HIS A 99 -5.44 9.69 11.00
C HIS A 99 -6.08 8.93 12.16
N GLN A 100 -6.93 7.93 11.90
CA GLN A 100 -7.59 7.14 12.93
C GLN A 100 -6.57 6.43 13.84
N VAL A 101 -5.55 5.79 13.27
CA VAL A 101 -4.46 5.17 14.05
C VAL A 101 -3.76 6.21 14.92
N TRP A 102 -3.50 7.40 14.38
CA TRP A 102 -2.88 8.48 15.16
C TRP A 102 -3.74 8.85 16.37
N GLN A 103 -5.06 8.97 16.22
CA GLN A 103 -5.96 9.32 17.32
C GLN A 103 -6.05 8.24 18.41
N VAL A 104 -5.84 6.97 18.09
CA VAL A 104 -5.81 5.88 19.08
C VAL A 104 -4.56 5.93 19.96
N LEU A 105 -3.43 6.35 19.40
CA LEU A 105 -2.16 6.43 20.11
C LEU A 105 -2.06 7.72 20.93
N ASN A 106 -1.51 7.63 22.13
CA ASN A 106 -1.16 8.80 22.94
C ASN A 106 0.14 9.49 22.42
N ALA A 107 0.54 10.61 23.04
CA ALA A 107 1.69 11.40 22.59
C ALA A 107 3.01 10.60 22.54
N GLU A 108 3.35 9.90 23.62
CA GLU A 108 4.58 9.10 23.74
C GLU A 108 4.61 7.94 22.73
N GLN A 109 3.47 7.26 22.58
CA GLN A 109 3.31 6.17 21.62
C GLN A 109 3.46 6.66 20.17
N ARG A 110 2.95 7.86 19.86
CA ARG A 110 3.08 8.47 18.54
C ARG A 110 4.54 8.74 18.19
N GLU A 111 5.31 9.28 19.12
CA GLU A 111 6.74 9.56 18.94
C GLU A 111 7.52 8.26 18.68
N LYS A 112 7.37 7.27 19.58
CA LYS A 112 7.99 5.94 19.45
C LYS A 112 7.59 5.26 18.14
N TYR A 113 6.33 5.39 17.74
CA TYR A 113 5.83 4.82 16.49
C TYR A 113 6.48 5.47 15.26
N GLN A 114 6.74 6.78 15.26
CA GLN A 114 7.43 7.44 14.15
C GLN A 114 8.87 6.95 13.99
N GLU A 115 9.61 6.79 15.08
CA GLU A 115 10.97 6.22 15.03
C GLU A 115 10.96 4.81 14.44
N ILE A 116 10.06 3.95 14.93
CA ILE A 116 9.90 2.59 14.42
C ILE A 116 9.59 2.61 12.92
N LYS A 117 8.70 3.50 12.46
CA LYS A 117 8.39 3.66 11.03
C LYS A 117 9.62 4.04 10.22
N GLN A 118 10.46 4.95 10.70
CA GLN A 118 11.70 5.32 10.02
C GLN A 118 12.66 4.12 9.89
N HIS A 119 12.84 3.34 10.97
CA HIS A 119 13.66 2.14 10.93
C HIS A 119 13.12 1.08 9.97
N MET A 120 11.80 0.87 9.94
CA MET A 120 11.15 -0.04 9.01
C MET A 120 11.34 0.39 7.55
N ARG A 121 11.31 1.70 7.27
CA ARG A 121 11.59 2.25 5.93
C ARG A 121 13.04 1.96 5.52
N LYS A 122 14.02 2.30 6.36
CA LYS A 122 15.46 2.06 6.12
C LYS A 122 15.74 0.58 5.82
N LYS A 123 15.18 -0.35 6.62
CA LYS A 123 15.34 -1.79 6.41
C LYS A 123 14.72 -2.28 5.09
N SER A 124 13.64 -1.66 4.64
CA SER A 124 13.01 -2.00 3.36
C SER A 124 13.85 -1.57 2.15
N HIS A 125 14.50 -0.41 2.22
CA HIS A 125 15.40 0.05 1.16
C HIS A 125 16.60 -0.91 1.01
N LYS A 126 17.30 -1.20 2.10
CA LYS A 126 18.46 -2.11 2.10
C LYS A 126 18.14 -3.50 1.53
N LYS A 127 16.94 -4.05 1.81
CA LYS A 127 16.51 -5.34 1.23
C LYS A 127 16.18 -5.25 -0.26
N GLY A 128 15.68 -4.11 -0.74
CA GLY A 128 15.40 -3.88 -2.15
C GLY A 128 16.69 -3.85 -2.97
N ASP A 129 17.68 -3.12 -2.48
CA ASP A 129 18.99 -2.99 -3.14
C ASP A 129 19.72 -4.34 -3.22
N HIS A 130 19.70 -5.11 -2.13
CA HIS A 130 20.32 -6.45 -2.10
C HIS A 130 19.64 -7.46 -3.04
N LYS A 131 18.33 -7.31 -3.29
CA LYS A 131 17.61 -8.16 -4.24
C LYS A 131 17.92 -7.77 -5.69
N ARG A 132 18.14 -6.48 -5.98
CA ARG A 132 18.57 -6.01 -7.29
C ARG A 132 19.99 -6.48 -7.62
N SER A 133 20.93 -6.31 -6.70
CA SER A 133 22.32 -6.75 -6.91
C SER A 133 22.44 -8.25 -7.18
N ARG A 134 21.64 -9.08 -6.47
CA ARG A 134 21.59 -10.52 -6.71
C ARG A 134 20.93 -10.91 -8.04
N ALA A 135 19.99 -10.10 -8.53
CA ALA A 135 19.36 -10.34 -9.82
C ALA A 135 20.29 -9.96 -10.98
N GLU A 136 21.07 -8.89 -10.85
CA GLU A 136 22.13 -8.52 -11.81
C GLU A 136 23.23 -9.59 -11.88
N GLN A 137 23.68 -10.11 -10.74
CA GLN A 137 24.69 -11.19 -10.69
C GLN A 137 24.20 -12.53 -11.24
N ALA A 138 22.89 -12.74 -11.40
CA ALA A 138 22.33 -13.96 -11.96
C ALA A 138 21.95 -13.81 -13.45
N ALA A 139 22.06 -12.61 -14.00
CA ALA A 139 21.70 -12.28 -15.38
C ALA A 139 22.92 -11.94 -16.26
N GLY A 140 24.13 -11.91 -15.69
CA GLY A 140 25.41 -11.85 -16.39
C GLY A 140 26.21 -13.13 -16.16
#